data_AF-L8HEG1-F1
#
_entry.id   AF-L8HEG1-F1
#
_cell.length_a   1.000
_cell.length_b   1.000
_cell.length_c   1.000
_cell.angle_alpha   90.00
_cell.angle_beta   90.00
_cell.angle_gamma   90.00
#
_symmetry.space_group_name_H-M   'P 1'
#
loop_
_entity.id
_entity.type
_entity.pdbx_description
1 polymer ?
#
loop_
_entity_poly.entity_id
_entity_poly.type
_entity_poly.pdbx_seq_one_letter_code
_entity_poly.pdbx_strand_id
1 'polypeptide(L)'
;MHIRVWNWAGESRLFTLHNLDKENRRSEVRCLVFDRDAIVSGDSDFMVKIWDWNTGQPRRTLKGHQGYVKYVYVDDYKIVSSGGDGTIRVWDYRGTSDAPLYTIQAHTRDIINMDVHENAFASGSLDDSLKMWLIG
;
A
#
# COMPACT_ATOMS: atom_id res chain seq x y z
N MET A 1 0.01 -9.70 -11.53
CA MET A 1 0.37 -8.59 -12.42
C MET A 1 1.77 -8.11 -12.03
N HIS A 2 2.42 -7.26 -12.83
CA HIS A 2 3.78 -6.80 -12.56
C HIS A 2 3.79 -5.28 -12.44
N ILE A 3 4.70 -4.75 -11.63
CA ILE A 3 5.05 -3.33 -11.71
C ILE A 3 6.14 -3.22 -12.76
N ARG A 4 5.91 -2.42 -13.81
CA ARG A 4 6.88 -2.20 -14.89
C ARG A 4 7.42 -0.79 -14.77
N VAL A 5 8.73 -0.68 -14.80
CA VAL A 5 9.44 0.60 -14.73
C VAL A 5 9.92 0.96 -16.12
N TRP A 6 9.64 2.18 -16.55
CA TRP A 6 9.94 2.68 -17.89
C TRP A 6 10.78 3.94 -17.80
N ASN A 7 11.73 4.08 -18.71
CA ASN A 7 12.36 5.36 -19.00
C ASN A 7 11.44 6.14 -19.95
N TRP A 8 10.89 7.26 -19.48
CA TRP A 8 10.04 8.11 -20.29
C TRP A 8 10.76 8.68 -21.52
N ALA A 9 12.02 9.11 -21.36
CA ALA A 9 12.76 9.81 -22.42
C ALA A 9 13.13 8.93 -23.62
N GLY A 10 13.13 7.60 -23.46
CA GLY A 10 13.48 6.64 -24.50
C GLY A 10 12.45 5.54 -24.72
N GLU A 11 11.28 5.66 -24.10
CA GLU A 11 10.16 4.70 -24.16
C GLU A 11 10.56 3.24 -23.92
N SER A 12 11.63 3.02 -23.15
CA SER A 12 12.20 1.71 -22.91
C SER A 12 11.88 1.20 -21.52
N ARG A 13 11.58 -0.10 -21.40
CA ARG A 13 11.37 -0.73 -20.09
C ARG A 13 12.72 -0.94 -19.43
N LEU A 14 12.90 -0.37 -18.25
CA LEU A 14 14.11 -0.55 -17.43
C LEU A 14 14.10 -1.92 -16.76
N PHE A 15 13.08 -2.21 -15.95
CA PHE A 15 12.95 -3.49 -15.26
C PHE A 15 11.49 -3.80 -14.89
N THR A 16 11.27 -4.98 -14.34
CA THR A 16 9.95 -5.48 -13.92
C THR A 16 10.05 -6.03 -12.50
N LEU A 17 9.16 -5.56 -11.62
CA LEU A 17 8.98 -6.15 -10.29
C LEU A 17 7.85 -7.17 -10.37
N HIS A 18 8.19 -8.41 -10.01
CA HIS A 18 7.25 -9.52 -10.06
C HIS A 18 6.42 -9.57 -8.78
N ASN A 19 5.14 -9.17 -8.86
CA ASN A 19 4.24 -9.24 -7.72
C ASN A 19 3.66 -10.66 -7.57
N LEU A 20 4.34 -11.47 -6.77
CA LEU A 20 4.00 -12.87 -6.52
C LEU A 20 3.37 -13.03 -5.13
N ASP A 21 2.33 -13.85 -5.06
CA ASP A 21 1.64 -14.20 -3.82
C ASP A 21 2.42 -15.27 -3.02
N LYS A 22 1.84 -15.72 -1.90
CA LYS A 22 2.45 -16.74 -1.03
C LYS A 22 2.61 -18.12 -1.69
N GLU A 23 1.89 -18.38 -2.79
CA GLU A 23 1.93 -19.60 -3.59
C GLU A 23 2.69 -19.40 -4.91
N ASN A 24 3.45 -18.30 -5.02
CA ASN A 24 4.21 -17.95 -6.22
C ASN A 24 3.34 -17.68 -7.47
N ARG A 25 2.05 -17.38 -7.28
CA ARG A 25 1.11 -16.97 -8.32
C ARG A 25 1.09 -15.45 -8.45
N ARG A 26 0.68 -14.94 -9.60
CA ARG A 26 0.69 -13.50 -9.87
C ARG A 26 -0.51 -12.82 -9.20
N SER A 27 -0.25 -11.81 -8.38
CA SER A 27 -1.29 -10.99 -7.73
C SER A 27 -1.49 -9.65 -8.44
N GLU A 28 -2.72 -9.17 -8.55
CA GLU A 28 -3.02 -7.85 -9.11
C GLU A 28 -2.52 -6.75 -8.15
N VAL A 29 -1.67 -5.85 -8.67
CA VAL A 29 -1.28 -4.65 -7.93
C VAL A 29 -2.40 -3.63 -8.10
N ARG A 30 -3.00 -3.20 -6.99
CA ARG A 30 -4.19 -2.35 -6.97
C ARG A 30 -3.86 -0.89 -6.73
N CYS A 31 -2.77 -0.62 -6.02
CA CYS A 31 -2.28 0.73 -5.74
C CYS A 31 -0.76 0.70 -5.57
N LEU A 32 -0.11 1.84 -5.78
CA LEU A 32 1.32 2.00 -5.53
C LEU A 32 1.65 3.44 -5.16
N VAL A 33 2.72 3.61 -4.41
CA VAL A 33 3.37 4.89 -4.12
C VAL A 33 4.88 4.73 -4.24
N PHE A 34 5.52 5.76 -4.77
CA PHE A 34 6.96 5.86 -4.81
C PHE A 34 7.41 6.82 -3.71
N ASP A 35 8.33 6.37 -2.87
CA ASP A 35 8.94 7.21 -1.84
C ASP A 35 10.45 6.99 -1.82
N ARG A 36 11.20 8.03 -2.20
CA ARG A 36 12.68 8.06 -2.22
C ARG A 36 13.31 6.88 -2.96
N ASP A 37 13.73 5.86 -2.23
CA ASP A 37 14.43 4.67 -2.71
C ASP A 37 13.57 3.41 -2.65
N ALA A 38 12.27 3.57 -2.42
CA ALA A 38 11.32 2.48 -2.28
C ALA A 38 10.10 2.65 -3.18
N ILE A 39 9.58 1.51 -3.63
CA ILE A 39 8.20 1.40 -4.09
C ILE A 39 7.42 0.66 -3.01
N VAL A 40 6.25 1.18 -2.66
CA VAL A 40 5.28 0.50 -1.78
C VAL A 40 4.01 0.25 -2.57
N SER A 41 3.42 -0.94 -2.48
CA SER A 41 2.16 -1.26 -3.15
C SER A 41 1.22 -2.08 -2.30
N GLY A 42 -0.07 -1.98 -2.60
CA GLY A 42 -1.10 -2.90 -2.15
C GLY A 42 -1.59 -3.82 -3.27
N ASP A 43 -1.93 -5.07 -2.93
CA ASP A 43 -2.37 -6.07 -3.90
C ASP A 43 -3.70 -6.78 -3.56
N SER A 44 -4.14 -7.61 -4.52
CA SER A 44 -5.36 -8.42 -4.41
C SER A 44 -5.23 -9.63 -3.49
N ASP A 45 -4.03 -9.97 -3.02
CA ASP A 45 -3.80 -11.01 -2.00
C ASP A 45 -3.67 -10.44 -0.59
N PHE A 46 -4.10 -9.20 -0.41
CA PHE A 46 -4.24 -8.52 0.87
C PHE A 46 -2.89 -8.15 1.50
N MET A 47 -1.85 -8.03 0.67
CA MET A 47 -0.51 -7.73 1.12
C MET A 47 -0.13 -6.29 0.78
N VAL A 48 0.66 -5.70 1.68
CA VAL A 48 1.47 -4.51 1.35
C VAL A 48 2.90 -4.97 1.12
N LYS A 49 3.50 -4.56 0.01
CA LYS A 49 4.86 -4.96 -0.37
C LYS A 49 5.73 -3.74 -0.56
N ILE A 50 6.99 -3.88 -0.16
CA ILE A 50 8.01 -2.84 -0.25
C ILE A 50 9.15 -3.39 -1.10
N TRP A 51 9.56 -2.64 -2.11
CA TRP A 51 10.71 -2.96 -2.96
C TRP A 51 11.75 -1.87 -2.87
N ASP A 52 13.01 -2.27 -2.98
CA ASP A 52 14.11 -1.37 -3.24
C ASP A 52 14.04 -0.90 -4.70
N TRP A 53 13.94 0.40 -4.91
CA TRP A 53 13.86 0.98 -6.25
C TRP A 53 15.13 0.77 -7.06
N ASN A 54 16.30 0.89 -6.43
CA ASN A 54 17.58 0.88 -7.11
C ASN A 54 17.95 -0.53 -7.62
N THR A 55 17.55 -1.56 -6.88
CA THR A 55 17.90 -2.97 -7.17
C THR A 55 16.72 -3.78 -7.68
N GLY A 56 15.49 -3.30 -7.49
CA GLY A 56 14.26 -4.03 -7.78
C GLY A 56 14.00 -5.23 -6.86
N GLN A 57 14.78 -5.38 -5.79
CA GLN A 57 14.63 -6.50 -4.85
C GLN A 57 13.50 -6.24 -3.85
N PRO A 58 12.72 -7.27 -3.47
CA PRO A 58 11.74 -7.13 -2.39
C PRO A 58 12.45 -6.88 -1.06
N ARG A 59 12.07 -5.79 -0.37
CA ARG A 59 12.54 -5.47 0.99
C ARG A 59 11.70 -6.21 2.03
N ARG A 60 10.38 -6.04 1.99
CA ARG A 60 9.43 -6.59 2.98
C ARG A 60 8.06 -6.88 2.39
N THR A 61 7.32 -7.78 3.04
CA THR A 61 5.90 -8.08 2.75
C THR A 61 5.13 -8.05 4.06
N LEU A 62 4.25 -7.06 4.19
CA LEU A 62 3.45 -6.83 5.39
C LEU A 62 2.11 -7.55 5.25
N LYS A 63 1.81 -8.41 6.22
CA LYS A 63 0.61 -9.25 6.26
C LYS A 63 -0.33 -8.74 7.34
N GLY A 64 -1.62 -8.68 7.03
CA GLY A 64 -2.63 -8.40 8.05
C GLY A 64 -4.00 -8.06 7.51
N HIS A 65 -4.09 -7.37 6.37
CA HIS A 65 -5.38 -7.11 5.73
C HIS A 65 -6.12 -8.41 5.43
N GLN A 66 -7.45 -8.35 5.50
CA GLN A 66 -8.37 -9.47 5.21
C GLN A 66 -9.19 -9.22 3.94
N GLY A 67 -8.78 -8.23 3.14
CA GLY A 67 -9.40 -7.84 1.88
C GLY A 67 -8.40 -7.07 1.03
N TYR A 68 -8.77 -6.77 -0.22
CA TYR A 68 -7.88 -6.10 -1.19
C TYR A 68 -7.30 -4.82 -0.61
N VAL A 69 -5.99 -4.62 -0.74
CA VAL A 69 -5.37 -3.34 -0.40
C VAL A 69 -5.55 -2.39 -1.57
N LYS A 70 -6.41 -1.40 -1.40
CA LYS A 70 -6.79 -0.46 -2.47
C LYS A 70 -6.03 0.86 -2.40
N TYR A 71 -5.47 1.20 -1.24
CA TYR A 71 -4.73 2.44 -1.03
C TYR A 71 -3.50 2.21 -0.17
N VAL A 72 -2.43 2.94 -0.50
CA VAL A 72 -1.20 3.04 0.28
C VAL A 72 -0.73 4.50 0.29
N TYR A 73 -0.27 4.95 1.44
CA TYR A 73 0.41 6.23 1.66
C TYR A 73 1.64 5.97 2.52
N VAL A 74 2.68 6.81 2.36
CA VAL A 74 3.95 6.68 3.07
C VAL A 74 4.36 8.06 3.57
N ASP A 75 4.82 8.11 4.82
CA ASP A 75 5.59 9.22 5.39
C ASP A 75 6.99 8.73 5.82
N ASP A 76 7.77 9.61 6.48
CA ASP A 76 9.14 9.31 6.94
C ASP A 76 9.28 8.10 7.90
N TYR A 77 8.18 7.66 8.51
CA TYR A 77 8.16 6.70 9.62
C TYR A 77 7.14 5.59 9.43
N LYS A 78 6.07 5.83 8.68
CA LYS A 78 4.88 4.97 8.64
C LYS A 78 4.43 4.73 7.21
N ILE A 79 3.89 3.54 7.01
CA ILE A 79 3.03 3.23 5.88
C ILE A 79 1.60 3.23 6.39
N VAL A 80 0.68 3.86 5.67
CA VAL A 80 -0.76 3.77 5.90
C VAL A 80 -1.37 3.02 4.73
N SER A 81 -2.18 1.99 5.00
CA SER A 81 -2.88 1.23 3.96
C SER A 81 -4.35 1.01 4.30
N SER A 82 -5.18 0.86 3.28
CA SER A 82 -6.61 0.60 3.45
C SER A 82 -7.22 -0.16 2.28
N GLY A 83 -8.43 -0.70 2.47
CA GLY A 83 -9.19 -1.24 1.35
C GLY A 83 -10.41 -2.07 1.72
N GLY A 84 -10.49 -3.26 1.11
CA GLY A 84 -11.71 -4.09 1.04
C GLY A 84 -12.16 -4.72 2.35
N ASP A 85 -11.35 -4.65 3.41
CA ASP A 85 -11.76 -5.09 4.75
C ASP A 85 -12.31 -3.95 5.62
N GLY A 86 -12.48 -2.75 5.06
CA GLY A 86 -12.98 -1.58 5.79
C GLY A 86 -11.98 -1.02 6.81
N THR A 87 -10.77 -1.57 6.88
CA THR A 87 -9.76 -1.16 7.86
C THR A 87 -8.75 -0.18 7.28
N ILE A 88 -8.21 0.65 8.17
CA ILE A 88 -6.99 1.42 7.92
C ILE A 88 -5.91 0.83 8.83
N ARG A 89 -4.77 0.47 8.24
CA ARG A 89 -3.64 -0.11 8.96
C ARG A 89 -2.44 0.80 8.84
N VAL A 90 -1.73 0.93 9.96
CA VAL A 90 -0.50 1.71 10.06
C VAL A 90 0.63 0.75 10.36
N TRP A 91 1.70 0.84 9.59
CA TRP A 91 2.86 -0.04 9.67
C TRP A 91 4.10 0.77 9.95
N ASP A 92 5.08 0.17 10.61
CA ASP A 92 6.41 0.76 10.73
C ASP A 92 7.12 0.70 9.37
N TYR A 93 7.46 1.86 8.81
CA TYR A 93 8.17 1.95 7.54
C TYR A 93 9.65 1.59 7.68
N ARG A 94 10.25 1.86 8.84
CA ARG A 94 11.70 1.70 9.08
C ARG A 94 12.16 0.25 9.22
N GLY A 95 11.23 -0.69 9.42
CA GLY A 95 11.55 -2.11 9.39
C GLY A 95 11.90 -2.74 10.74
N THR A 96 11.51 -2.11 11.84
CA THR A 96 11.60 -2.71 13.18
C THR A 96 10.51 -3.76 13.44
N SER A 97 9.39 -3.70 12.68
CA SER A 97 8.31 -4.68 12.76
C SER A 97 7.56 -4.85 11.43
N ASP A 98 7.09 -6.07 11.17
CA ASP A 98 6.19 -6.41 10.06
C ASP A 98 4.72 -6.54 10.50
N ALA A 99 4.47 -6.46 11.81
CA ALA A 99 3.10 -6.39 12.34
C ALA A 99 2.57 -4.95 12.22
N PRO A 100 1.24 -4.78 12.02
CA PRO A 100 0.64 -3.45 12.04
C PRO A 100 0.83 -2.82 13.43
N LEU A 101 1.31 -1.58 13.46
CA LEU A 101 1.37 -0.76 14.67
C LEU A 101 -0.04 -0.44 15.17
N TYR A 102 -0.95 -0.15 14.23
CA TYR A 102 -2.35 0.12 14.50
C TYR A 102 -3.24 -0.53 13.45
N THR A 103 -4.42 -0.99 13.87
CA THR A 103 -5.50 -1.39 12.97
C THR A 103 -6.76 -0.65 13.41
N ILE A 104 -7.26 0.21 12.53
CA ILE A 104 -8.44 1.05 12.77
C ILE A 104 -9.59 0.42 11.99
N GLN A 105 -10.66 0.04 12.69
CA GLN A 105 -11.94 -0.34 12.08
C GLN A 105 -12.66 0.91 11.62
N ALA A 106 -12.23 1.42 10.46
CA ALA A 106 -12.65 2.71 9.95
C ALA A 106 -14.06 2.66 9.39
N HIS A 107 -14.40 1.64 8.61
CA HIS A 107 -15.66 1.54 7.88
C HIS A 107 -16.23 0.12 7.94
N THR A 108 -17.54 -0.03 7.77
CA THR A 108 -18.20 -1.36 7.76
C THR A 108 -18.22 -2.01 6.38
N ARG A 109 -17.82 -1.26 5.35
CA ARG A 109 -17.67 -1.72 3.96
C ARG A 109 -16.37 -1.19 3.36
N ASP A 110 -16.04 -1.67 2.16
CA ASP A 110 -14.85 -1.30 1.39
C ASP A 110 -14.55 0.21 1.43
N ILE A 111 -13.32 0.53 1.82
CA ILE A 111 -12.77 1.86 1.60
C ILE A 111 -12.45 1.97 0.11
N ILE A 112 -13.09 2.94 -0.55
CA ILE A 112 -13.02 3.14 -2.00
C ILE A 112 -12.25 4.38 -2.39
N ASN A 113 -11.89 5.25 -1.45
CA ASN A 113 -10.95 6.34 -1.72
C ASN A 113 -10.25 6.75 -0.42
N MET A 114 -9.02 7.23 -0.55
CA MET A 114 -8.29 7.91 0.51
C MET A 114 -7.54 9.11 -0.04
N ASP A 115 -7.48 10.16 0.76
CA ASP A 115 -6.64 11.32 0.51
C ASP A 115 -5.93 11.72 1.80
N VAL A 116 -4.71 12.26 1.67
CA VAL A 116 -3.86 12.63 2.81
C VAL A 116 -3.36 14.05 2.59
N HIS A 117 -3.54 14.90 3.60
CA HIS A 117 -3.09 16.28 3.59
C HIS A 117 -2.50 16.64 4.96
N GLU A 118 -1.19 16.91 4.97
CA GLU A 118 -0.44 17.32 6.16
C GLU A 118 -0.71 16.43 7.38
N ASN A 119 -1.50 16.93 8.32
CA ASN A 119 -1.84 16.28 9.58
C ASN A 119 -3.22 15.64 9.57
N ALA A 120 -3.78 15.34 8.39
CA ALA A 120 -5.07 14.69 8.28
C ALA A 120 -5.14 13.72 7.11
N PHE A 121 -6.05 12.77 7.21
CA PHE A 121 -6.47 11.96 6.07
C PHE A 121 -7.98 11.78 6.03
N ALA A 122 -8.51 11.57 4.84
CA ALA A 122 -9.90 11.29 4.56
C ALA A 122 -10.05 9.85 4.06
N SER A 123 -11.11 9.15 4.45
CA SER A 123 -11.47 7.85 3.91
C SER A 123 -12.94 7.85 3.48
N GLY A 124 -13.20 7.53 2.22
CA GLY A 124 -14.55 7.33 1.68
C GLY A 124 -14.85 5.85 1.51
N SER A 125 -16.05 5.40 1.88
CA SER A 125 -16.44 4.00 1.84
C SER A 125 -17.80 3.77 1.17
N LEU A 126 -18.03 2.52 0.75
CA LEU A 126 -19.34 2.04 0.33
C LEU A 126 -20.36 1.92 1.47
N ASP A 127 -19.98 2.23 2.71
CA ASP A 127 -20.91 2.32 3.85
C ASP A 127 -21.66 3.66 3.93
N ASP A 128 -21.69 4.39 2.80
CA ASP A 128 -22.33 5.70 2.64
C ASP A 128 -21.75 6.79 3.55
N SER A 129 -20.50 6.62 3.99
CA SER A 129 -19.81 7.61 4.82
C SER A 129 -18.43 8.00 4.31
N LEU A 130 -18.05 9.24 4.63
CA LEU A 130 -16.68 9.72 4.59
C LEU A 130 -16.26 10.07 6.01
N LYS A 131 -15.06 9.64 6.40
CA LYS A 131 -14.47 9.94 7.71
C LYS A 131 -13.17 10.71 7.55
N MET A 132 -12.96 11.67 8.45
CA MET A 132 -11.74 12.47 8.56
C MET A 132 -10.99 12.06 9.82
N TRP A 133 -9.66 12.02 9.74
CA TRP A 133 -8.79 11.55 10.80
C TRP A 133 -7.64 12.54 10.96
N LEU A 134 -7.33 12.92 12.19
CA LEU A 134 -6.18 13.78 12.50
C LEU A 134 -4.96 12.92 12.85
N ILE A 135 -3.81 13.29 12.30
CA ILE A 135 -2.48 12.76 12.56
C ILE A 135 -1.86 13.71 13.60
N GLY A 136 -1.92 13.31 14.87
CA GLY A 136 -1.32 14.03 15.99
C GLY A 136 0.13 13.65 16.25
#